data_AF-A0A5B8VSE0-F1
#
_entry.id   AF-A0A5B8VSE0-F1
#
_cell.length_a   1.000
_cell.length_b   1.000
_cell.length_c   1.000
_cell.angle_alpha   90.00
_cell.angle_beta   90.00
_cell.angle_gamma   90.00
#
_symmetry.space_group_name_H-M   'P 1'
#
loop_
_entity.id
_entity.type
_entity.pdbx_description
1 polymer ?
#
loop_
_entity_poly.entity_id
_entity_poly.type
_entity_poly.pdbx_seq_one_letter_code
_entity_poly.pdbx_strand_id
1 'polypeptide(L)'
;MATPFHNQDPKVPTHAYVQANCAQKLKCTVFDSPHSSGALSSFRYPLSMQGKGDCKGACNGNYKNRLVTKAIRIVTVLLIATLSSSAQPLVNKKYIGHAQAKTSAAKAFLKTAVEVTPPSKGTLLKTIYAEFLVSNKGFITSIKARGSGQQYCPVKEPSALLSLYSKKKYILPEAARYIAPGKFVLSYPNGSKATIQVQQKGSYLKFTLTELTRRTGIDNVVWGPYKTTISKKIGDLISVVRSDDFAIGMLGLDDNTTSGPPSEGDMSFMYYYIHSPDPDKYPLPPDLKEGQTFSIGGDGISDVAFYARPEQYFRMNYGNGAKLEPEYGSWICMHSRDRSHEQMIYFPDYPDNIEGKANSSRHQLVEPVRVGYIGSSIALYACPDTLGLNTIEKVVLAENLPHPTIDGKWVKDPAAFRPDIAWWGVHDSLAAYAKALDITGIQDEGWGEYYPNRAKPWPKKGINFSNGTVMTIPAYGKQLQQQGLRYGLHTLCEFLQPGSNSDVTPVPSDSLSVMQRTVLTKDLAVGDSIITVKDTAYFNEYGGWEGNHTNVLKIGKELIEYDGITTKRPYTFLKIKRGYHHTSKGSYKAGTTIEKYNPIVTGVLHPIWHCRTCMLITMVNG
;
A
#
# COMPACT_ATOMS: atom_id res chain seq x y z
N MET A 1 34.55 -31.23 -38.98
CA MET A 1 34.76 -32.46 -38.20
C MET A 1 35.44 -32.03 -36.91
N ALA A 2 34.75 -31.96 -35.75
CA ALA A 2 34.30 -33.09 -34.93
C ALA A 2 35.51 -33.84 -34.34
N THR A 3 35.67 -34.06 -33.02
CA THR A 3 34.71 -33.96 -31.87
C THR A 3 35.50 -33.75 -30.53
N PRO A 4 34.85 -33.47 -29.38
CA PRO A 4 35.47 -32.79 -28.22
C PRO A 4 35.82 -33.71 -27.02
N PHE A 5 36.35 -33.10 -25.94
CA PHE A 5 36.29 -33.66 -24.59
C PHE A 5 35.65 -32.69 -23.57
N HIS A 6 34.77 -33.29 -22.75
CA HIS A 6 34.12 -32.83 -21.52
C HIS A 6 35.10 -32.43 -20.40
N ASN A 7 34.75 -31.80 -19.26
CA ASN A 7 33.55 -31.11 -18.70
C ASN A 7 33.95 -30.63 -17.28
N GLN A 8 33.38 -29.57 -16.69
CA GLN A 8 33.10 -29.41 -15.23
C GLN A 8 32.32 -28.11 -14.93
N ASP A 9 31.10 -28.25 -14.39
CA ASP A 9 30.28 -27.18 -13.80
C ASP A 9 30.80 -26.70 -12.43
N PRO A 10 30.57 -25.43 -12.06
CA PRO A 10 30.32 -25.02 -10.69
C PRO A 10 28.82 -24.77 -10.46
N LYS A 11 28.18 -25.64 -9.67
CA LYS A 11 26.76 -25.51 -9.28
C LYS A 11 26.52 -24.24 -8.47
N VAL A 12 25.57 -23.40 -8.91
CA VAL A 12 24.90 -22.39 -8.08
C VAL A 12 23.52 -22.94 -7.70
N PRO A 13 23.10 -22.93 -6.41
CA PRO A 13 21.80 -23.45 -6.02
C PRO A 13 20.68 -22.50 -6.47
N THR A 14 19.89 -22.94 -7.45
CA THR A 14 18.58 -22.35 -7.74
C THR A 14 17.63 -22.68 -6.58
N HIS A 15 17.25 -21.67 -5.78
CA HIS A 15 16.11 -21.82 -4.88
C HIS A 15 14.83 -21.92 -5.70
N ALA A 16 14.22 -23.10 -5.68
CA ALA A 16 12.93 -23.33 -6.30
C ALA A 16 11.82 -22.71 -5.44
N TYR A 17 11.19 -21.63 -5.94
CA TYR A 17 9.92 -21.18 -5.42
C TYR A 17 8.84 -22.20 -5.77
N VAL A 18 8.24 -22.84 -4.76
CA VAL A 18 7.09 -23.72 -4.94
C VAL A 18 5.83 -22.86 -4.92
N GLN A 19 5.32 -22.51 -6.11
CA GLN A 19 3.97 -21.95 -6.24
C GLN A 19 2.94 -23.04 -5.93
N ALA A 20 2.32 -22.96 -4.75
CA ALA A 20 1.23 -23.85 -4.36
C ALA A 20 -0.10 -23.37 -4.95
N ASN A 21 -0.48 -23.92 -6.12
CA ASN A 21 -1.79 -23.67 -6.72
C ASN A 21 -2.92 -24.22 -5.84
N CYS A 22 -3.58 -23.35 -5.08
CA CYS A 22 -4.70 -23.70 -4.20
C CYS A 22 -6.01 -23.76 -5.00
N ALA A 23 -6.20 -24.85 -5.76
CA ALA A 23 -7.44 -25.10 -6.49
C ALA A 23 -8.59 -25.38 -5.51
N GLN A 24 -9.48 -24.40 -5.29
CA GLN A 24 -10.72 -24.63 -4.56
C GLN A 24 -11.61 -25.61 -5.33
N LYS A 25 -11.94 -26.74 -4.70
CA LYS A 25 -12.89 -27.72 -5.24
C LYS A 25 -14.31 -27.13 -5.27
N LEU A 26 -14.71 -26.57 -6.41
CA LEU A 26 -16.12 -26.38 -6.74
C LEU A 26 -16.81 -27.75 -6.79
N LYS A 27 -17.77 -27.97 -5.88
CA LYS A 27 -18.70 -29.10 -5.99
C LYS A 27 -19.67 -28.81 -7.15
N CYS A 28 -19.44 -29.43 -8.30
CA CYS A 28 -20.44 -29.45 -9.36
C CYS A 28 -21.62 -30.33 -8.92
N THR A 29 -22.80 -29.71 -8.74
CA THR A 29 -24.05 -30.43 -8.57
C THR A 29 -24.47 -30.98 -9.93
N VAL A 30 -24.56 -32.29 -10.08
CA VAL A 30 -24.98 -32.95 -11.33
C VAL A 30 -26.50 -32.78 -11.50
N PHE A 31 -26.92 -32.26 -12.65
CA PHE A 31 -28.29 -32.41 -13.16
C PHE A 31 -28.35 -33.65 -14.05
N ASP A 32 -29.46 -34.40 -13.97
CA ASP A 32 -29.51 -35.79 -14.41
C ASP A 32 -30.41 -36.01 -15.65
N SER A 33 -30.10 -37.10 -16.39
CA SER A 33 -30.93 -37.77 -17.41
C SER A 33 -31.06 -37.15 -18.84
N PRO A 34 -31.40 -37.94 -19.88
CA PRO A 34 -30.96 -39.33 -20.15
C PRO A 34 -30.64 -39.66 -21.65
N HIS A 35 -30.07 -40.87 -21.86
CA HIS A 35 -29.84 -41.58 -23.14
C HIS A 35 -28.70 -41.03 -24.05
N SER A 36 -27.93 -41.84 -24.80
CA SER A 36 -27.97 -43.29 -25.09
C SER A 36 -26.55 -43.90 -25.23
N SER A 37 -26.46 -45.23 -25.41
CA SER A 37 -25.27 -46.09 -25.25
C SER A 37 -24.31 -46.20 -26.44
N GLY A 38 -23.02 -46.45 -26.19
CA GLY A 38 -21.99 -46.85 -27.18
C GLY A 38 -20.77 -47.52 -26.52
N ALA A 39 -20.15 -48.51 -27.17
CA ALA A 39 -19.30 -49.51 -26.50
C ALA A 39 -17.76 -49.30 -26.51
N LEU A 40 -17.15 -49.84 -25.45
CA LEU A 40 -15.77 -50.38 -25.29
C LEU A 40 -14.83 -50.46 -26.51
N SER A 41 -13.58 -50.04 -26.34
CA SER A 41 -12.42 -50.97 -26.34
C SER A 41 -11.16 -50.34 -25.73
N SER A 42 -10.30 -51.17 -25.12
CA SER A 42 -9.03 -50.80 -24.51
C SER A 42 -7.84 -51.03 -25.47
N PHE A 43 -6.62 -50.55 -25.12
CA PHE A 43 -5.40 -51.40 -25.07
C PHE A 43 -4.12 -50.67 -24.59
N ARG A 44 -3.49 -51.25 -23.54
CA ARG A 44 -2.04 -51.39 -23.24
C ARG A 44 -1.07 -50.20 -23.10
N TYR A 45 -0.50 -50.12 -21.89
CA TYR A 45 0.89 -49.73 -21.58
C TYR A 45 1.93 -50.69 -22.22
N PRO A 46 3.22 -50.32 -22.27
CA PRO A 46 4.15 -51.03 -21.37
C PRO A 46 5.20 -50.18 -20.63
N LEU A 47 5.67 -50.77 -19.54
CA LEU A 47 6.73 -50.35 -18.61
C LEU A 47 8.11 -50.11 -19.25
N SER A 48 8.97 -49.35 -18.57
CA SER A 48 10.26 -49.91 -18.12
C SER A 48 10.75 -49.27 -16.81
N MET A 49 11.14 -50.12 -15.85
CA MET A 49 11.98 -49.76 -14.70
C MET A 49 13.36 -50.38 -14.90
N GLN A 50 14.43 -49.62 -14.68
CA GLN A 50 15.71 -50.14 -14.19
C GLN A 50 16.27 -49.15 -13.18
N GLY A 51 16.77 -49.66 -12.05
CA GLY A 51 17.48 -48.86 -11.05
C GLY A 51 18.64 -49.67 -10.46
N LYS A 52 19.50 -49.02 -9.65
CA LYS A 52 20.40 -49.67 -8.70
C LYS A 52 21.11 -48.66 -7.79
N GLY A 53 20.96 -48.84 -6.48
CA GLY A 53 21.87 -48.40 -5.40
C GLY A 53 22.08 -46.88 -5.21
N ASP A 54 22.42 -46.40 -4.02
CA ASP A 54 22.43 -47.02 -2.69
C ASP A 54 22.55 -45.89 -1.65
N CYS A 55 21.79 -45.91 -0.55
CA CYS A 55 22.10 -45.08 0.63
C CYS A 55 21.36 -45.56 1.89
N LYS A 56 22.01 -46.42 2.67
CA LYS A 56 21.63 -46.75 4.06
C LYS A 56 22.13 -45.64 5.00
N GLY A 57 21.40 -45.32 6.08
CA GLY A 57 21.95 -44.35 7.05
C GLY A 57 21.07 -43.92 8.25
N ALA A 58 20.80 -44.84 9.18
CA ALA A 58 20.56 -44.57 10.61
C ALA A 58 19.41 -43.64 11.06
N CYS A 59 18.24 -44.24 11.34
CA CYS A 59 17.41 -43.85 12.49
C CYS A 59 17.67 -44.84 13.65
N ASN A 60 18.21 -44.38 14.78
CA ASN A 60 17.89 -44.82 16.17
C ASN A 60 18.93 -44.29 17.19
N GLY A 61 18.47 -43.92 18.39
CA GLY A 61 19.36 -43.47 19.47
C GLY A 61 18.63 -43.03 20.75
N ASN A 62 18.07 -43.98 21.51
CA ASN A 62 17.52 -43.72 22.84
C ASN A 62 18.59 -43.21 23.82
N TYR A 63 18.22 -42.29 24.72
CA TYR A 63 18.77 -42.27 26.09
C TYR A 63 17.73 -41.84 27.12
N LYS A 64 17.56 -42.67 28.16
CA LYS A 64 16.78 -42.39 29.37
C LYS A 64 17.63 -42.68 30.61
N ASN A 65 17.37 -41.91 31.67
CA ASN A 65 17.72 -42.13 33.08
C ASN A 65 19.19 -42.04 33.53
N ARG A 66 19.45 -41.05 34.39
CA ARG A 66 19.84 -41.31 35.80
C ARG A 66 18.98 -40.46 36.75
N LEU A 67 18.63 -41.05 37.90
CA LEU A 67 17.83 -40.44 38.98
C LEU A 67 18.70 -39.73 40.02
N VAL A 68 18.13 -38.71 40.70
CA VAL A 68 18.17 -38.46 42.17
C VAL A 68 17.45 -37.13 42.49
N THR A 69 16.69 -36.90 43.58
CA THR A 69 15.80 -37.74 44.42
C THR A 69 14.96 -36.81 45.34
N LYS A 70 13.68 -37.15 45.62
CA LYS A 70 12.73 -36.52 46.60
C LYS A 70 12.13 -35.12 46.27
N ALA A 71 10.88 -34.77 46.63
CA ALA A 71 9.71 -35.56 47.08
C ALA A 71 8.43 -34.69 47.28
N ILE A 72 7.23 -35.30 47.10
CA ILE A 72 5.99 -35.10 47.93
C ILE A 72 5.29 -33.71 47.86
N ARG A 73 3.95 -33.54 47.71
CA ARG A 73 2.81 -34.46 47.45
C ARG A 73 1.54 -33.63 47.06
N ILE A 74 0.72 -34.22 46.16
CA ILE A 74 -0.78 -34.29 46.19
C ILE A 74 -1.62 -32.97 46.17
N VAL A 75 -2.47 -32.65 45.15
CA VAL A 75 -3.66 -33.34 44.53
C VAL A 75 -4.97 -32.73 45.11
N THR A 76 -5.79 -31.98 44.33
CA THR A 76 -7.01 -32.46 43.58
C THR A 76 -8.30 -32.19 44.41
N VAL A 77 -9.48 -31.73 43.92
CA VAL A 77 -9.98 -31.36 42.56
C VAL A 77 -11.46 -30.92 42.63
N LEU A 78 -11.99 -30.21 41.60
CA LEU A 78 -13.41 -30.16 41.10
C LEU A 78 -14.61 -29.93 42.08
N LEU A 79 -15.83 -29.51 41.70
CA LEU A 79 -16.45 -28.84 40.53
C LEU A 79 -17.96 -28.58 40.85
N ILE A 80 -18.63 -27.78 40.00
CA ILE A 80 -20.11 -27.69 39.78
C ILE A 80 -20.93 -26.88 40.82
N ALA A 81 -21.97 -26.23 40.27
CA ALA A 81 -23.31 -26.01 40.83
C ALA A 81 -23.70 -24.62 41.37
N THR A 82 -24.10 -23.75 40.41
CA THR A 82 -25.47 -23.20 40.28
C THR A 82 -26.19 -22.49 41.44
N LEU A 83 -26.76 -21.32 41.07
CA LEU A 83 -28.06 -20.78 41.54
C LEU A 83 -28.10 -20.29 43.02
N SER A 84 -28.86 -19.26 43.41
CA SER A 84 -29.78 -18.36 42.68
C SER A 84 -30.05 -17.11 43.54
N SER A 85 -30.83 -16.14 42.99
CA SER A 85 -31.90 -15.37 43.68
C SER A 85 -31.68 -14.94 45.15
N SER A 86 -31.82 -13.70 45.61
CA SER A 86 -32.63 -12.54 45.19
C SER A 86 -32.91 -11.73 46.48
N ALA A 87 -33.66 -10.63 46.40
CA ALA A 87 -34.31 -9.94 47.53
C ALA A 87 -33.41 -9.10 48.48
N GLN A 88 -33.42 -7.79 48.21
CA GLN A 88 -33.55 -6.74 49.23
C GLN A 88 -34.95 -6.84 49.91
N PRO A 89 -35.36 -5.92 50.83
CA PRO A 89 -34.63 -4.93 51.65
C PRO A 89 -34.97 -5.07 53.16
N LEU A 90 -34.42 -4.19 54.03
CA LEU A 90 -35.25 -3.32 54.91
C LEU A 90 -34.42 -2.33 55.77
N VAL A 91 -34.94 -1.10 55.83
CA VAL A 91 -34.59 0.04 56.70
C VAL A 91 -34.77 -0.37 58.19
N ASN A 92 -34.13 0.20 59.24
CA ASN A 92 -34.07 1.64 59.54
C ASN A 92 -33.20 2.03 60.77
N LYS A 93 -32.77 3.32 60.79
CA LYS A 93 -32.48 4.21 61.94
C LYS A 93 -31.22 4.08 62.83
N LYS A 94 -30.47 5.21 62.81
CA LYS A 94 -29.69 5.87 63.88
C LYS A 94 -28.42 5.19 64.41
N TYR A 95 -27.26 5.74 64.03
CA TYR A 95 -26.34 6.39 64.98
C TYR A 95 -25.80 7.69 64.38
N ILE A 96 -25.49 8.67 65.24
CA ILE A 96 -25.04 10.02 64.87
C ILE A 96 -23.57 10.18 65.28
N GLY A 97 -22.78 10.88 64.45
CA GLY A 97 -21.58 11.59 64.92
C GLY A 97 -20.24 10.86 64.81
N HIS A 98 -19.58 10.96 63.64
CA HIS A 98 -18.24 11.56 63.48
C HIS A 98 -17.60 11.15 62.14
N ALA A 99 -17.52 12.08 61.18
CA ALA A 99 -16.49 12.16 60.13
C ALA A 99 -16.70 13.41 59.24
N GLN A 100 -16.71 14.62 59.81
CA GLN A 100 -16.65 15.85 59.02
C GLN A 100 -15.20 16.15 58.61
N ALA A 101 -14.74 15.48 57.55
CA ALA A 101 -13.69 15.97 56.65
C ALA A 101 -13.67 15.11 55.38
N LYS A 102 -13.59 15.75 54.21
CA LYS A 102 -13.52 15.13 52.87
C LYS A 102 -14.81 14.45 52.35
N THR A 103 -15.83 15.25 52.01
CA THR A 103 -16.67 15.00 50.81
C THR A 103 -17.51 16.22 50.44
N SER A 104 -16.92 17.16 49.70
CA SER A 104 -17.61 18.34 49.15
C SER A 104 -17.18 18.59 47.70
N ALA A 105 -17.27 17.56 46.86
CA ALA A 105 -16.92 17.64 45.43
C ALA A 105 -17.69 16.62 44.55
N ALA A 106 -18.86 16.14 44.98
CA ALA A 106 -19.65 15.16 44.20
C ALA A 106 -21.15 15.17 44.55
N LYS A 107 -21.90 16.14 44.02
CA LYS A 107 -23.36 16.15 43.69
C LYS A 107 -23.95 17.57 43.74
N ALA A 108 -23.67 18.36 42.70
CA ALA A 108 -24.38 19.63 42.42
C ALA A 108 -24.31 20.02 40.93
N PHE A 109 -24.48 19.07 40.02
CA PHE A 109 -24.62 19.36 38.58
C PHE A 109 -25.68 18.45 37.95
N LEU A 110 -26.93 18.89 38.05
CA LEU A 110 -28.07 18.35 37.30
C LEU A 110 -29.09 19.49 37.12
N LYS A 111 -29.57 19.68 35.89
CA LYS A 111 -30.37 20.82 35.41
C LYS A 111 -29.64 22.17 35.26
N THR A 112 -28.66 22.21 34.37
CA THR A 112 -28.72 23.26 33.32
C THR A 112 -29.45 22.66 32.13
N ALA A 113 -30.58 23.25 31.75
CA ALA A 113 -31.12 23.03 30.41
C ALA A 113 -30.07 23.59 29.44
N VAL A 114 -29.58 22.75 28.53
CA VAL A 114 -28.71 23.25 27.45
C VAL A 114 -29.62 24.02 26.51
N GLU A 115 -29.53 25.35 26.57
CA GLU A 115 -30.08 26.20 25.52
C GLU A 115 -29.56 25.68 24.17
N VAL A 116 -30.48 25.45 23.25
CA VAL A 116 -30.13 25.13 21.87
C VAL A 116 -29.42 26.36 21.32
N THR A 117 -28.10 26.32 21.31
CA THR A 117 -27.26 27.40 20.77
C THR A 117 -27.75 27.71 19.36
N PRO A 118 -28.07 28.98 19.02
CA PRO A 118 -28.59 29.31 17.71
C PRO A 118 -27.62 28.84 16.61
N PRO A 119 -28.12 28.48 15.41
CA PRO A 119 -27.28 27.96 14.34
C PRO A 119 -26.11 28.91 14.10
N SER A 120 -24.89 28.38 14.29
CA SER A 120 -23.67 29.18 14.25
C SER A 120 -23.59 29.94 12.93
N LYS A 121 -23.34 31.26 12.98
CA LYS A 121 -23.06 32.07 11.78
C LYS A 121 -21.97 31.37 10.95
N GLY A 122 -22.36 30.88 9.78
CA GLY A 122 -21.56 30.00 8.94
C GLY A 122 -22.01 30.08 7.48
N THR A 123 -21.16 29.60 6.58
CA THR A 123 -21.42 29.60 5.14
C THR A 123 -21.98 28.25 4.72
N LEU A 124 -23.17 28.26 4.11
CA LEU A 124 -23.83 27.07 3.59
C LEU A 124 -23.37 26.83 2.14
N LEU A 125 -22.76 25.67 1.89
CA LEU A 125 -22.36 25.18 0.57
C LEU A 125 -23.27 24.02 0.19
N LYS A 126 -23.60 23.87 -1.09
CA LYS A 126 -24.57 22.87 -1.58
C LYS A 126 -24.06 22.13 -2.80
N THR A 127 -24.42 20.85 -2.87
CA THR A 127 -24.53 20.07 -4.11
C THR A 127 -26.01 19.80 -4.39
N ILE A 128 -26.32 19.13 -5.49
CA ILE A 128 -27.68 18.64 -5.78
C ILE A 128 -28.18 17.64 -4.72
N TYR A 129 -27.28 16.93 -4.03
CA TYR A 129 -27.62 15.87 -3.07
C TYR A 129 -27.33 16.20 -1.60
N ALA A 130 -26.47 17.18 -1.31
CA ALA A 130 -26.00 17.45 0.05
C ALA A 130 -25.85 18.95 0.37
N GLU A 131 -25.89 19.27 1.66
CA GLU A 131 -25.61 20.59 2.23
C GLU A 131 -24.47 20.50 3.27
N PHE A 132 -23.48 21.37 3.13
CA PHE A 132 -22.31 21.45 3.99
C PHE A 132 -22.31 22.81 4.70
N LEU A 133 -22.21 22.82 6.03
CA LEU A 133 -22.11 24.07 6.80
C LEU A 133 -20.67 24.28 7.27
N VAL A 134 -20.04 25.37 6.82
CA VAL A 134 -18.71 25.80 7.29
C VAL A 134 -18.88 26.93 8.30
N SER A 135 -18.52 26.66 9.56
CA SER A 135 -18.54 27.65 10.65
C SER A 135 -17.55 28.81 10.43
N ASN A 136 -17.79 29.94 11.10
CA ASN A 136 -16.87 31.07 11.17
C ASN A 136 -15.49 30.77 11.82
N LYS A 137 -15.24 29.54 12.30
CA LYS A 137 -13.93 29.06 12.73
C LYS A 137 -13.16 28.27 11.66
N GLY A 138 -13.79 27.98 10.51
CA GLY A 138 -13.18 27.19 9.44
C GLY A 138 -13.39 25.69 9.57
N PHE A 139 -14.41 25.25 10.31
CA PHE A 139 -14.77 23.85 10.45
C PHE A 139 -16.08 23.54 9.73
N ILE A 140 -16.12 22.40 9.04
CA ILE A 140 -17.34 21.73 8.61
C ILE A 140 -18.05 21.21 9.88
N THR A 141 -19.27 21.68 10.12
CA THR A 141 -20.10 21.32 11.29
C THR A 141 -21.41 20.63 10.91
N SER A 142 -21.65 20.40 9.62
CA SER A 142 -22.80 19.68 9.09
C SER A 142 -22.46 19.13 7.71
N ILE A 143 -22.87 17.89 7.45
CA ILE A 143 -22.94 17.24 6.14
C ILE A 143 -24.32 16.59 6.07
N LYS A 144 -25.29 17.27 5.45
CA LYS A 144 -26.70 16.88 5.48
C LYS A 144 -27.17 16.41 4.10
N ALA A 145 -27.75 15.22 4.00
CA ALA A 145 -28.42 14.80 2.77
C ALA A 145 -29.67 15.65 2.51
N ARG A 146 -29.83 16.12 1.27
CA ARG A 146 -30.96 16.97 0.86
C ARG A 146 -32.26 16.18 0.67
N GLY A 147 -32.17 14.90 0.31
CA GLY A 147 -33.34 14.03 0.11
C GLY A 147 -33.96 13.56 1.43
N SER A 148 -33.17 12.91 2.30
CA SER A 148 -33.64 12.37 3.59
C SER A 148 -33.58 13.36 4.75
N GLY A 149 -32.82 14.45 4.62
CA GLY A 149 -32.52 15.35 5.73
C GLY A 149 -31.52 14.80 6.74
N GLN A 150 -30.98 13.59 6.54
CA GLN A 150 -30.06 12.92 7.46
C GLN A 150 -28.76 13.69 7.64
N GLN A 151 -28.30 13.81 8.88
CA GLN A 151 -27.01 14.40 9.26
C GLN A 151 -25.94 13.31 9.30
N TYR A 152 -24.80 13.58 8.67
CA TYR A 152 -23.63 12.70 8.67
C TYR A 152 -22.43 13.27 9.43
N CYS A 153 -22.38 14.57 9.77
CA CYS A 153 -21.33 15.08 10.66
C CYS A 153 -21.57 14.61 12.11
N PRO A 154 -20.59 14.02 12.83
CA PRO A 154 -20.80 13.61 14.22
C PRO A 154 -20.91 14.83 15.15
N VAL A 155 -21.82 14.75 16.13
CA VAL A 155 -22.34 15.91 16.89
C VAL A 155 -21.28 16.73 17.64
N LYS A 156 -20.17 16.12 18.06
CA LYS A 156 -19.11 16.77 18.84
C LYS A 156 -17.75 16.84 18.14
N GLU A 157 -17.68 16.33 16.91
CA GLU A 157 -16.42 16.11 16.18
C GLU A 157 -16.39 16.89 14.85
N PRO A 158 -16.39 18.24 14.89
CA PRO A 158 -16.34 19.06 13.69
C PRO A 158 -14.98 18.89 12.99
N SER A 159 -14.99 19.01 11.67
CA SER A 159 -13.80 18.76 10.83
C SER A 159 -13.23 20.06 10.30
N ALA A 160 -11.94 20.34 10.49
CA ALA A 160 -11.31 21.52 9.89
C ALA A 160 -11.39 21.45 8.35
N LEU A 161 -11.79 22.54 7.69
CA LEU A 161 -11.92 22.58 6.23
C LEU A 161 -10.57 22.33 5.54
N LEU A 162 -9.52 22.99 6.05
CA LEU A 162 -8.13 22.76 5.68
C LEU A 162 -7.26 22.96 6.93
N SER A 163 -6.44 21.98 7.25
CA SER A 163 -5.42 22.07 8.30
C SER A 163 -4.06 22.34 7.69
N LEU A 164 -3.17 22.99 8.44
CA LEU A 164 -1.74 23.05 8.10
C LEU A 164 -1.02 21.98 8.91
N TYR A 165 0.10 21.46 8.42
CA TYR A 165 0.88 20.43 9.11
C TYR A 165 2.35 20.82 9.12
N SER A 166 2.95 20.79 10.31
CA SER A 166 4.34 21.21 10.55
C SER A 166 4.92 20.37 11.67
N LYS A 167 6.14 19.84 11.50
CA LYS A 167 6.88 19.11 12.56
C LYS A 167 6.05 17.98 13.20
N LYS A 168 5.41 17.18 12.35
CA LYS A 168 4.49 16.08 12.73
C LYS A 168 3.25 16.51 13.55
N LYS A 169 2.81 17.77 13.45
CA LYS A 169 1.66 18.31 14.18
C LYS A 169 0.70 19.08 13.30
N TYR A 170 -0.59 18.91 13.55
CA TYR A 170 -1.66 19.70 12.94
C TYR A 170 -1.74 21.10 13.57
N ILE A 171 -1.96 22.10 12.72
CA ILE A 171 -2.32 23.47 13.09
C ILE A 171 -3.71 23.72 12.49
N LEU A 172 -4.71 23.77 13.37
CA LEU A 172 -6.11 23.95 13.00
C LEU A 172 -6.43 25.43 12.76
N PRO A 173 -7.42 25.77 11.90
CA PRO A 173 -7.88 27.14 11.75
C PRO A 173 -8.59 27.61 13.03
N GLU A 174 -8.45 28.90 13.34
CA GLU A 174 -9.13 29.56 14.46
C GLU A 174 -10.28 30.47 13.99
N ALA A 175 -10.21 30.95 12.74
CA ALA A 175 -11.20 31.83 12.13
C ALA A 175 -11.30 31.57 10.62
N ALA A 176 -12.50 31.74 10.07
CA ALA A 176 -12.79 31.73 8.65
C ALA A 176 -13.62 32.95 8.25
N ARG A 177 -13.24 33.58 7.15
CA ARG A 177 -13.99 34.68 6.53
C ARG A 177 -14.31 34.34 5.09
N TYR A 178 -15.58 34.35 4.73
CA TYR A 178 -16.02 34.36 3.34
C TYR A 178 -15.89 35.80 2.82
N ILE A 179 -14.89 36.07 1.99
CA ILE A 179 -14.49 37.44 1.61
C ILE A 179 -15.06 37.88 0.26
N ALA A 180 -15.42 36.93 -0.59
CA ALA A 180 -16.02 37.13 -1.91
C ALA A 180 -16.77 35.85 -2.32
N PRO A 181 -17.64 35.86 -3.34
CA PRO A 181 -18.27 34.66 -3.86
C PRO A 181 -17.26 33.53 -4.15
N GLY A 182 -17.43 32.40 -3.47
CA GLY A 182 -16.55 31.24 -3.55
C GLY A 182 -15.19 31.38 -2.85
N LYS A 183 -14.88 32.46 -2.13
CA LYS A 183 -13.53 32.69 -1.59
C LYS A 183 -13.51 32.79 -0.06
N PHE A 184 -12.86 31.82 0.58
CA PHE A 184 -12.58 31.83 2.01
C PHE A 184 -11.14 32.27 2.29
N VAL A 185 -10.94 32.93 3.43
CA VAL A 185 -9.64 33.06 4.10
C VAL A 185 -9.75 32.39 5.47
N LEU A 186 -8.89 31.41 5.71
CA LEU A 186 -8.69 30.78 7.02
C LEU A 186 -7.48 31.42 7.71
N SER A 187 -7.62 31.76 8.99
CA SER A 187 -6.52 32.23 9.86
C SER A 187 -6.11 31.12 10.82
N TYR A 188 -4.82 31.05 11.15
CA TYR A 188 -4.23 30.03 12.01
C TYR A 188 -3.42 30.66 13.16
N PRO A 189 -3.30 29.99 14.33
CA PRO A 189 -2.59 30.53 15.50
C PRO A 189 -1.11 30.91 15.27
N ASN A 190 -0.44 30.34 14.27
CA ASN A 190 0.92 30.73 13.88
C ASN A 190 0.98 32.02 13.01
N GLY A 191 -0.17 32.68 12.81
CA GLY A 191 -0.33 33.87 11.98
C GLY A 191 -0.35 33.60 10.48
N SER A 192 -0.35 32.34 10.03
CA SER A 192 -0.56 31.98 8.63
C SER A 192 -2.00 32.29 8.21
N LYS A 193 -2.19 32.53 6.91
CA LYS A 193 -3.51 32.67 6.31
C LYS A 193 -3.58 31.89 5.01
N ALA A 194 -4.55 30.99 4.89
CA ALA A 194 -4.81 30.19 3.70
C ALA A 194 -6.00 30.77 2.93
N THR A 195 -5.83 31.04 1.64
CA THR A 195 -6.89 31.53 0.76
C THR A 195 -7.42 30.36 -0.08
N ILE A 196 -8.68 29.98 0.15
CA ILE A 196 -9.32 28.82 -0.50
C ILE A 196 -10.38 29.31 -1.48
N GLN A 197 -10.27 28.88 -2.73
CA GLN A 197 -11.34 28.98 -3.71
C GLN A 197 -12.26 27.76 -3.60
N VAL A 198 -13.56 28.02 -3.76
CA VAL A 198 -14.66 27.05 -3.67
C VAL A 198 -15.55 27.21 -4.90
N GLN A 199 -15.95 26.09 -5.50
CA GLN A 199 -16.90 26.06 -6.61
C GLN A 199 -17.95 24.97 -6.36
N GLN A 200 -19.23 25.33 -6.47
CA GLN A 200 -20.36 24.40 -6.32
C GLN A 200 -20.67 23.79 -7.69
N LYS A 201 -20.13 22.59 -7.96
CA LYS A 201 -20.09 21.94 -9.29
C LYS A 201 -21.19 20.89 -9.44
N GLY A 202 -22.44 21.25 -9.18
CA GLY A 202 -23.59 20.33 -9.31
C GLY A 202 -23.55 19.19 -8.30
N SER A 203 -22.91 18.07 -8.64
CA SER A 203 -22.79 16.87 -7.78
C SER A 203 -21.68 16.94 -6.72
N TYR A 204 -20.71 17.85 -6.85
CA TYR A 204 -19.57 17.98 -5.94
C TYR A 204 -19.22 19.44 -5.60
N LEU A 205 -18.41 19.62 -4.57
CA LEU A 205 -17.74 20.88 -4.23
C LEU A 205 -16.27 20.77 -4.62
N LYS A 206 -15.77 21.67 -5.48
CA LYS A 206 -14.33 21.83 -5.69
C LYS A 206 -13.76 22.81 -4.68
N PHE A 207 -12.72 22.40 -3.96
CA PHE A 207 -11.89 23.29 -3.13
C PHE A 207 -10.49 23.39 -3.74
N THR A 208 -9.84 24.55 -3.61
CA THR A 208 -8.47 24.77 -4.12
C THR A 208 -7.73 25.76 -3.23
N LEU A 209 -6.54 25.38 -2.75
CA LEU A 209 -5.66 26.28 -2.02
C LEU A 209 -4.95 27.22 -3.02
N THR A 210 -5.38 28.48 -3.05
CA THR A 210 -4.85 29.48 -3.99
C THR A 210 -3.66 30.27 -3.43
N GLU A 211 -3.52 30.35 -2.12
CA GLU A 211 -2.47 31.13 -1.45
C GLU A 211 -2.25 30.65 -0.02
N LEU A 212 -1.00 30.67 0.47
CA LEU A 212 -0.68 30.51 1.90
C LEU A 212 0.40 31.52 2.31
N THR A 213 0.02 32.47 3.15
CA THR A 213 0.96 33.44 3.74
C THR A 213 1.70 32.85 4.95
N ARG A 214 2.95 33.29 5.19
CA ARG A 214 3.84 32.81 6.27
C ARG A 214 4.09 31.30 6.26
N ARG A 215 4.23 30.73 5.06
CA ARG A 215 4.29 29.27 4.84
C ARG A 215 5.58 28.54 5.26
N THR A 216 6.59 29.25 5.78
CA THR A 216 7.90 28.68 6.14
C THR A 216 7.76 27.59 7.21
N GLY A 217 8.27 26.39 6.92
CA GLY A 217 8.20 25.25 7.84
C GLY A 217 6.82 24.59 7.94
N ILE A 218 5.90 24.89 7.02
CA ILE A 218 4.68 24.09 6.81
C ILE A 218 5.00 23.06 5.75
N ASP A 219 5.02 21.80 6.17
CA ASP A 219 5.45 20.66 5.38
C ASP A 219 4.31 20.17 4.48
N ASN A 220 3.07 20.23 4.97
CA ASN A 220 1.87 19.80 4.24
C ASN A 220 0.65 20.70 4.55
N VAL A 221 -0.32 20.66 3.65
CA VAL A 221 -1.71 21.08 3.93
C VAL A 221 -2.62 19.85 3.84
N VAL A 222 -3.67 19.81 4.67
CA VAL A 222 -4.50 18.61 4.84
C VAL A 222 -5.97 18.96 4.65
N TRP A 223 -6.60 18.32 3.68
CA TRP A 223 -8.02 18.35 3.43
C TRP A 223 -8.70 17.33 4.35
N GLY A 224 -9.19 17.81 5.49
CA GLY A 224 -9.75 17.00 6.56
C GLY A 224 -8.75 16.68 7.69
N PRO A 225 -8.89 15.53 8.38
CA PRO A 225 -9.88 14.48 8.13
C PRO A 225 -11.34 14.97 8.23
N TYR A 226 -12.17 14.65 7.24
CA TYR A 226 -13.60 14.92 7.23
C TYR A 226 -14.33 13.74 7.86
N LYS A 227 -14.77 13.93 9.10
CA LYS A 227 -15.42 12.92 9.95
C LYS A 227 -16.89 12.73 9.58
N THR A 228 -17.37 11.50 9.67
CA THR A 228 -18.75 11.14 9.37
C THR A 228 -19.25 9.98 10.22
N THR A 229 -20.57 9.93 10.43
CA THR A 229 -21.28 8.86 11.13
C THR A 229 -21.43 7.57 10.33
N ILE A 230 -21.03 7.57 9.05
CA ILE A 230 -20.99 6.35 8.23
C ILE A 230 -19.84 5.45 8.70
N SER A 231 -20.12 4.19 9.03
CA SER A 231 -19.11 3.16 9.34
C SER A 231 -19.11 1.96 8.38
N LYS A 232 -20.25 1.68 7.71
CA LYS A 232 -20.56 0.37 7.10
C LYS A 232 -19.65 -0.12 5.97
N LYS A 233 -19.12 0.78 5.12
CA LYS A 233 -18.21 0.42 4.01
C LYS A 233 -17.12 1.48 3.94
N ILE A 234 -15.87 1.06 4.11
CA ILE A 234 -14.68 1.93 4.06
C ILE A 234 -13.93 1.65 2.76
N GLY A 235 -13.85 2.64 1.87
CA GLY A 235 -13.06 2.62 0.64
C GLY A 235 -11.80 3.46 0.82
N ASP A 236 -10.85 2.87 1.52
CA ASP A 236 -9.58 3.45 1.97
C ASP A 236 -8.63 3.88 0.83
N LEU A 237 -8.61 3.12 -0.27
CA LEU A 237 -7.83 3.43 -1.48
C LEU A 237 -8.32 4.67 -2.25
N ILE A 238 -9.61 5.00 -2.17
CA ILE A 238 -10.24 6.07 -2.98
C ILE A 238 -10.98 7.11 -2.12
N SER A 239 -10.59 7.25 -0.85
CA SER A 239 -11.13 8.22 0.12
C SER A 239 -12.66 8.33 0.11
N VAL A 240 -13.37 7.19 0.17
CA VAL A 240 -14.84 7.13 0.22
C VAL A 240 -15.33 6.29 1.38
N VAL A 241 -16.46 6.68 1.97
CA VAL A 241 -17.19 5.87 2.95
C VAL A 241 -18.67 5.85 2.61
N ARG A 242 -19.31 4.69 2.77
CA ARG A 242 -20.65 4.42 2.23
C ARG A 242 -21.53 3.68 3.25
N SER A 243 -22.79 4.10 3.38
CA SER A 243 -23.86 3.30 3.99
C SER A 243 -24.53 2.45 2.90
N ASP A 244 -25.79 2.05 3.09
CA ASP A 244 -26.62 1.49 2.02
C ASP A 244 -27.37 2.59 1.23
N ASP A 245 -27.59 3.75 1.84
CA ASP A 245 -28.33 4.87 1.26
C ASP A 245 -27.42 5.96 0.65
N PHE A 246 -26.23 6.16 1.23
CA PHE A 246 -25.45 7.39 1.00
C PHE A 246 -23.94 7.13 0.99
N ALA A 247 -23.24 7.84 0.10
CA ALA A 247 -21.79 7.84 -0.04
C ALA A 247 -21.24 9.25 0.18
N ILE A 248 -20.14 9.37 0.93
CA ILE A 248 -19.36 10.60 1.07
C ILE A 248 -17.92 10.27 0.68
N GLY A 249 -17.34 11.05 -0.23
CA GLY A 249 -15.99 10.78 -0.73
C GLY A 249 -15.29 12.01 -1.27
N MET A 250 -14.00 11.86 -1.51
CA MET A 250 -13.11 12.94 -1.93
C MET A 250 -12.14 12.45 -2.99
N LEU A 251 -11.88 13.28 -4.01
CA LEU A 251 -10.92 13.00 -5.06
C LEU A 251 -9.93 14.16 -5.20
N GLY A 252 -8.63 13.86 -5.23
CA GLY A 252 -7.59 14.84 -5.55
C GLY A 252 -7.67 15.24 -7.02
N LEU A 253 -7.49 16.53 -7.31
CA LEU A 253 -7.63 17.10 -8.66
C LEU A 253 -6.29 17.56 -9.26
N ASP A 254 -5.17 17.16 -8.64
CA ASP A 254 -3.79 17.44 -9.06
C ASP A 254 -2.83 16.35 -8.56
N ASP A 255 -1.69 16.19 -9.24
CA ASP A 255 -0.67 15.14 -8.97
C ASP A 255 -0.11 15.15 -7.54
N ASN A 256 -0.20 16.27 -6.81
CA ASN A 256 0.39 16.43 -5.48
C ASN A 256 -0.63 16.38 -4.34
N THR A 257 -1.91 16.19 -4.63
CA THR A 257 -2.97 16.00 -3.62
C THR A 257 -3.29 14.51 -3.53
N THR A 258 -2.66 13.85 -2.56
CA THR A 258 -2.69 12.39 -2.39
C THR A 258 -3.63 11.95 -1.27
N SER A 259 -3.94 10.65 -1.28
CA SER A 259 -4.79 9.97 -0.31
C SER A 259 -4.26 10.09 1.13
N GLY A 260 -5.17 10.21 2.09
CA GLY A 260 -4.89 10.07 3.51
C GLY A 260 -4.19 11.25 4.18
N PRO A 261 -3.88 11.11 5.50
CA PRO A 261 -3.13 12.10 6.25
C PRO A 261 -1.62 12.08 5.91
N PRO A 262 -0.88 13.16 6.20
CA PRO A 262 0.58 13.17 6.07
C PRO A 262 1.22 12.03 6.87
N SER A 263 1.97 11.19 6.16
CA SER A 263 2.59 9.95 6.64
C SER A 263 4.04 9.85 6.11
N GLU A 264 4.81 8.87 6.57
CA GLU A 264 6.10 8.56 5.94
C GLU A 264 5.84 7.87 4.59
N GLY A 265 6.39 8.39 3.49
CA GLY A 265 6.13 7.87 2.14
C GLY A 265 4.72 8.10 1.58
N ASP A 266 3.91 8.96 2.23
CA ASP A 266 2.54 9.35 1.84
C ASP A 266 1.48 8.24 1.81
N MET A 267 1.84 6.99 2.14
CA MET A 267 0.91 5.84 2.21
C MET A 267 1.32 4.89 3.34
N SER A 268 0.34 4.41 4.13
CA SER A 268 0.57 3.37 5.13
C SER A 268 0.76 1.99 4.48
N PHE A 269 1.45 1.09 5.16
CA PHE A 269 1.52 -0.30 4.74
C PHE A 269 0.18 -1.02 4.84
N MET A 270 0.07 -2.18 4.19
CA MET A 270 -1.10 -3.05 4.29
C MET A 270 -1.17 -3.73 5.68
N TYR A 271 -2.38 -3.82 6.23
CA TYR A 271 -2.66 -4.50 7.50
C TYR A 271 -4.08 -5.07 7.52
N TYR A 272 -4.37 -5.99 8.44
CA TYR A 272 -5.76 -6.34 8.74
C TYR A 272 -6.31 -5.45 9.85
N TYR A 273 -7.59 -5.07 9.75
CA TYR A 273 -8.35 -4.52 10.85
C TYR A 273 -9.68 -5.24 11.03
N ILE A 274 -10.18 -5.26 12.26
CA ILE A 274 -11.53 -5.74 12.57
C ILE A 274 -12.54 -4.64 12.24
N HIS A 275 -13.53 -4.99 11.43
CA HIS A 275 -14.68 -4.16 11.17
C HIS A 275 -15.88 -5.01 10.78
N SER A 276 -16.91 -5.04 11.63
CA SER A 276 -18.19 -5.63 11.26
C SER A 276 -19.08 -4.59 10.55
N PRO A 277 -19.33 -4.72 9.23
CA PRO A 277 -20.20 -3.79 8.49
C PRO A 277 -21.68 -3.95 8.85
N ASP A 278 -22.02 -5.05 9.54
CA ASP A 278 -23.36 -5.44 9.92
C ASP A 278 -23.24 -6.28 11.21
N PRO A 279 -23.18 -5.65 12.40
CA PRO A 279 -22.92 -6.35 13.66
C PRO A 279 -23.97 -7.40 14.04
N ASP A 280 -25.21 -7.24 13.56
CA ASP A 280 -26.29 -8.21 13.79
C ASP A 280 -26.07 -9.48 12.94
N LYS A 281 -25.62 -9.32 11.69
CA LYS A 281 -25.34 -10.44 10.78
C LYS A 281 -23.95 -11.07 10.98
N TYR A 282 -22.98 -10.27 11.41
CA TYR A 282 -21.58 -10.65 11.60
C TYR A 282 -21.07 -10.19 12.99
N PRO A 283 -21.64 -10.72 14.08
CA PRO A 283 -21.22 -10.34 15.44
C PRO A 283 -19.75 -10.68 15.68
N LEU A 284 -19.05 -9.80 16.39
CA LEU A 284 -17.65 -10.02 16.74
C LEU A 284 -17.52 -11.09 17.83
N PRO A 285 -16.57 -12.04 17.70
CA PRO A 285 -16.15 -12.90 18.79
C PRO A 285 -15.65 -12.10 20.02
N PRO A 286 -15.77 -12.62 21.26
CA PRO A 286 -15.40 -11.89 22.48
C PRO A 286 -13.93 -11.47 22.59
N ASP A 287 -13.04 -12.10 21.84
CA ASP A 287 -11.60 -11.82 21.76
C ASP A 287 -11.23 -10.76 20.72
N LEU A 288 -12.19 -10.33 19.88
CA LEU A 288 -12.00 -9.32 18.85
C LEU A 288 -12.80 -8.05 19.17
N LYS A 289 -12.19 -6.88 18.91
CA LYS A 289 -12.84 -5.58 19.06
C LYS A 289 -12.79 -4.79 17.76
N GLU A 290 -13.84 -4.00 17.51
CA GLU A 290 -13.92 -3.10 16.35
C GLU A 290 -12.69 -2.18 16.28
N GLY A 291 -12.10 -2.04 15.09
CA GLY A 291 -10.88 -1.26 14.85
C GLY A 291 -9.56 -1.91 15.28
N GLN A 292 -9.55 -3.11 15.85
CA GLN A 292 -8.32 -3.83 16.20
C GLN A 292 -7.48 -4.19 14.97
N THR A 293 -6.18 -3.88 14.99
CA THR A 293 -5.26 -4.09 13.86
C THR A 293 -4.35 -5.31 14.05
N PHE A 294 -3.92 -5.92 12.94
CA PHE A 294 -2.97 -7.02 12.88
C PHE A 294 -2.06 -6.91 11.66
N SER A 295 -0.85 -7.47 11.75
CA SER A 295 0.04 -7.67 10.59
C SER A 295 -0.63 -8.55 9.53
N ILE A 296 -0.36 -8.27 8.25
CA ILE A 296 -0.56 -9.25 7.18
C ILE A 296 0.45 -10.40 7.33
N GLY A 297 0.13 -11.56 6.75
CA GLY A 297 0.87 -12.80 6.95
C GLY A 297 0.37 -13.55 8.19
N GLY A 298 -0.62 -14.43 7.98
CA GLY A 298 -1.10 -15.37 9.00
C GLY A 298 0.07 -16.17 9.61
N ASP A 299 -0.03 -16.46 10.91
CA ASP A 299 0.99 -17.02 11.82
C ASP A 299 2.37 -16.31 11.91
N GLY A 300 2.68 -15.39 10.99
CA GLY A 300 3.92 -14.63 10.95
C GLY A 300 5.07 -15.32 10.21
N ILE A 301 4.82 -16.45 9.53
CA ILE A 301 5.85 -17.22 8.82
C ILE A 301 5.73 -17.08 7.29
N SER A 302 4.54 -16.77 6.74
CA SER A 302 4.34 -16.65 5.28
C SER A 302 3.57 -15.39 4.87
N ASP A 303 4.11 -14.73 3.84
CA ASP A 303 3.50 -13.67 3.05
C ASP A 303 2.21 -14.12 2.33
N VAL A 304 2.18 -15.32 1.74
CA VAL A 304 1.06 -15.87 0.94
C VAL A 304 -0.29 -15.93 1.71
N ALA A 305 -0.28 -15.77 3.03
CA ALA A 305 -1.48 -15.75 3.88
C ALA A 305 -2.32 -14.44 3.84
N PHE A 306 -2.19 -13.63 2.79
CA PHE A 306 -2.94 -12.36 2.58
C PHE A 306 -4.48 -12.47 2.60
N TYR A 307 -5.04 -13.69 2.45
CA TYR A 307 -6.49 -13.94 2.53
C TYR A 307 -6.84 -15.12 3.45
N ALA A 308 -5.96 -15.45 4.41
CA ALA A 308 -6.17 -16.56 5.34
C ALA A 308 -7.32 -16.33 6.35
N ARG A 309 -7.89 -15.12 6.41
CA ARG A 309 -9.04 -14.75 7.25
C ARG A 309 -10.29 -14.49 6.38
N PRO A 310 -11.10 -15.53 6.07
CA PRO A 310 -12.31 -15.38 5.25
C PRO A 310 -13.51 -14.80 6.03
N GLU A 311 -13.39 -14.58 7.34
CA GLU A 311 -14.49 -14.08 8.16
C GLU A 311 -14.81 -12.62 7.82
N GLN A 312 -16.11 -12.29 7.69
CA GLN A 312 -16.59 -11.01 7.16
C GLN A 312 -16.24 -9.77 7.99
N TYR A 313 -15.67 -9.95 9.18
CA TYR A 313 -15.17 -8.86 10.02
C TYR A 313 -13.66 -8.65 9.92
N PHE A 314 -12.89 -9.53 9.27
CA PHE A 314 -11.51 -9.21 8.89
C PHE A 314 -11.53 -8.38 7.60
N ARG A 315 -11.02 -7.16 7.68
CA ARG A 315 -10.86 -6.26 6.53
C ARG A 315 -9.37 -6.02 6.30
N MET A 316 -8.92 -6.19 5.07
CA MET A 316 -7.58 -5.80 4.67
C MET A 316 -7.60 -4.32 4.29
N ASN A 317 -6.72 -3.54 4.91
CA ASN A 317 -6.44 -2.16 4.55
C ASN A 317 -5.33 -2.13 3.51
N TYR A 318 -5.54 -1.32 2.46
CA TYR A 318 -4.60 -1.08 1.37
C TYR A 318 -4.26 0.39 1.18
N GLY A 319 -5.05 1.31 1.74
CA GLY A 319 -4.85 2.75 1.62
C GLY A 319 -5.13 3.49 2.93
N ASN A 320 -4.78 4.77 2.98
CA ASN A 320 -4.92 5.64 4.14
C ASN A 320 -6.00 6.74 3.96
N GLY A 321 -6.71 6.74 2.82
CA GLY A 321 -7.65 7.78 2.41
C GLY A 321 -8.97 7.81 3.16
N ALA A 322 -9.35 6.68 3.76
CA ALA A 322 -10.48 6.57 4.66
C ALA A 322 -10.16 5.57 5.77
N LYS A 323 -10.66 5.83 6.98
CA LYS A 323 -10.44 4.95 8.14
C LYS A 323 -11.70 4.89 9.02
N LEU A 324 -12.01 3.70 9.51
CA LEU A 324 -12.99 3.50 10.58
C LEU A 324 -12.51 4.14 11.88
N GLU A 325 -13.39 4.82 12.59
CA GLU A 325 -13.18 5.24 13.98
C GLU A 325 -14.40 4.82 14.82
N PRO A 326 -14.32 3.73 15.60
CA PRO A 326 -15.46 3.11 16.27
C PRO A 326 -16.26 4.05 17.20
N GLU A 327 -15.63 5.12 17.69
CA GLU A 327 -16.26 6.13 18.56
C GLU A 327 -17.34 6.98 17.87
N TYR A 328 -17.25 7.16 16.54
CA TYR A 328 -18.13 8.08 15.82
C TYR A 328 -18.48 7.71 14.37
N GLY A 329 -17.87 6.67 13.78
CA GLY A 329 -18.13 6.22 12.42
C GLY A 329 -16.83 6.06 11.64
N SER A 330 -16.46 7.04 10.82
CA SER A 330 -15.23 7.05 10.03
C SER A 330 -14.79 8.46 9.67
N TRP A 331 -13.65 8.58 8.98
CA TRP A 331 -13.26 9.80 8.29
C TRP A 331 -12.69 9.50 6.90
N ILE A 332 -12.71 10.53 6.04
CA ILE A 332 -11.95 10.58 4.78
C ILE A 332 -10.91 11.71 4.86
N CYS A 333 -9.73 11.52 4.27
CA CYS A 333 -8.63 12.48 4.33
C CYS A 333 -7.83 12.48 3.02
N MET A 334 -7.25 13.64 2.69
CA MET A 334 -6.24 13.83 1.65
C MET A 334 -5.26 14.93 2.10
N HIS A 335 -4.05 14.92 1.58
CA HIS A 335 -3.05 15.95 1.88
C HIS A 335 -2.21 16.31 0.66
N SER A 336 -1.50 17.43 0.75
CA SER A 336 -0.53 17.85 -0.25
C SER A 336 0.73 18.41 0.40
N ARG A 337 1.89 17.96 -0.09
CA ARG A 337 3.22 18.17 0.51
C ARG A 337 4.01 19.27 -0.19
N ASP A 338 4.85 20.02 0.54
CA ASP A 338 5.95 20.75 -0.09
C ASP A 338 7.10 19.77 -0.36
N ARG A 339 7.21 19.32 -1.62
CA ARG A 339 8.24 18.36 -2.06
C ARG A 339 9.55 19.05 -2.44
N SER A 340 9.67 20.38 -2.29
CA SER A 340 10.87 21.13 -2.71
C SER A 340 12.09 20.98 -1.80
N HIS A 341 11.98 20.13 -0.77
CA HIS A 341 13.03 19.83 0.20
C HIS A 341 13.30 18.32 0.27
N GLU A 342 14.56 17.96 0.46
CA GLU A 342 14.98 16.57 0.69
C GLU A 342 14.43 16.09 2.04
N GLN A 343 13.88 14.87 2.09
CA GLN A 343 13.33 14.28 3.31
C GLN A 343 13.89 12.86 3.51
N MET A 344 14.51 12.60 4.66
CA MET A 344 14.73 11.23 5.13
C MET A 344 13.40 10.72 5.72
N ILE A 345 12.79 9.73 5.07
CA ILE A 345 11.58 9.04 5.55
C ILE A 345 11.97 7.72 6.22
N TYR A 346 11.04 7.16 7.00
CA TYR A 346 11.16 5.82 7.57
C TYR A 346 9.96 4.99 7.11
N PHE A 347 10.17 4.16 6.07
CA PHE A 347 9.11 3.54 5.26
C PHE A 347 9.34 2.02 5.11
N PRO A 348 8.28 1.19 5.06
CA PRO A 348 6.86 1.56 5.09
C PRO A 348 6.34 1.98 6.46
N ASP A 349 5.31 2.83 6.48
CA ASP A 349 4.68 3.37 7.68
C ASP A 349 3.64 2.37 8.23
N TYR A 350 3.76 1.94 9.49
CA TYR A 350 2.91 0.91 10.09
C TYR A 350 1.96 1.48 11.14
N PRO A 351 0.73 0.94 11.28
CA PRO A 351 -0.05 1.13 12.48
C PRO A 351 0.68 0.62 13.72
N ASP A 352 0.37 1.23 14.87
CA ASP A 352 0.92 0.86 16.17
C ASP A 352 0.92 -0.66 16.40
N ASN A 353 2.02 -1.19 16.93
CA ASN A 353 2.22 -2.60 17.28
C ASN A 353 2.32 -3.58 16.08
N ILE A 354 2.54 -3.11 14.85
CA ILE A 354 2.77 -3.97 13.67
C ILE A 354 4.24 -4.00 13.21
N GLU A 355 4.97 -2.90 13.34
CA GLU A 355 6.37 -2.79 12.90
C GLU A 355 7.27 -3.89 13.51
N GLY A 356 8.20 -4.44 12.72
CA GLY A 356 9.23 -5.36 13.19
C GLY A 356 8.76 -6.80 13.39
N LYS A 357 7.58 -7.15 12.86
CA LYS A 357 7.04 -8.51 12.86
C LYS A 357 7.47 -9.27 11.60
N ALA A 358 6.60 -9.32 10.59
CA ALA A 358 6.86 -9.96 9.30
C ALA A 358 7.46 -9.00 8.26
N ASN A 359 7.47 -7.70 8.57
CA ASN A 359 8.10 -6.65 7.77
C ASN A 359 8.50 -5.48 8.67
N SER A 360 9.54 -4.74 8.28
CA SER A 360 10.16 -3.67 9.08
C SER A 360 10.47 -2.44 8.23
N SER A 361 10.32 -1.26 8.81
CA SER A 361 10.62 0.01 8.15
C SER A 361 12.13 0.22 7.95
N ARG A 362 12.49 1.00 6.94
CA ARG A 362 13.88 1.36 6.58
C ARG A 362 13.97 2.84 6.32
N HIS A 363 15.13 3.43 6.56
CA HIS A 363 15.37 4.81 6.18
C HIS A 363 15.49 4.91 4.66
N GLN A 364 14.87 5.93 4.05
CA GLN A 364 14.95 6.19 2.61
C GLN A 364 15.03 7.69 2.38
N LEU A 365 15.85 8.11 1.41
CA LEU A 365 16.00 9.53 1.07
C LEU A 365 15.06 9.88 -0.08
N VAL A 366 14.06 10.72 0.19
CA VAL A 366 13.20 11.31 -0.83
C VAL A 366 13.86 12.59 -1.32
N GLU A 367 14.30 12.58 -2.57
CA GLU A 367 14.92 13.74 -3.21
C GLU A 367 13.91 14.86 -3.51
N PRO A 368 14.35 16.13 -3.50
CA PRO A 368 13.46 17.27 -3.71
C PRO A 368 12.96 17.35 -5.16
N VAL A 369 11.66 17.52 -5.32
CA VAL A 369 11.00 17.86 -6.59
C VAL A 369 10.39 19.25 -6.47
N ARG A 370 10.48 20.09 -7.51
CA ARG A 370 10.01 21.50 -7.48
C ARG A 370 8.47 21.62 -7.56
N VAL A 371 7.79 21.03 -6.57
CA VAL A 371 6.33 20.95 -6.44
C VAL A 371 5.97 21.29 -4.99
N GLY A 372 4.99 22.16 -4.81
CA GLY A 372 4.42 22.50 -3.50
C GLY A 372 2.92 22.32 -3.47
N TYR A 373 2.30 22.60 -2.32
CA TYR A 373 0.85 22.46 -2.11
C TYR A 373 0.01 23.65 -2.60
N ILE A 374 0.60 24.73 -3.12
CA ILE A 374 -0.17 25.82 -3.72
C ILE A 374 -0.73 25.34 -5.06
N GLY A 375 -2.05 25.43 -5.23
CA GLY A 375 -2.79 24.76 -6.29
C GLY A 375 -3.44 23.43 -5.86
N SER A 376 -3.08 22.89 -4.68
CA SER A 376 -3.69 21.66 -4.14
C SER A 376 -5.22 21.79 -4.11
N SER A 377 -5.89 20.76 -4.61
CA SER A 377 -7.31 20.81 -4.91
C SER A 377 -8.00 19.47 -4.79
N ILE A 378 -9.26 19.52 -4.35
CA ILE A 378 -10.11 18.35 -4.13
C ILE A 378 -11.50 18.56 -4.73
N ALA A 379 -12.16 17.47 -5.11
CA ALA A 379 -13.60 17.38 -5.26
C ALA A 379 -14.18 16.59 -4.08
N LEU A 380 -14.88 17.28 -3.18
CA LEU A 380 -15.66 16.66 -2.10
C LEU A 380 -17.08 16.41 -2.60
N TYR A 381 -17.53 15.16 -2.58
CA TYR A 381 -18.89 14.79 -2.97
C TYR A 381 -19.62 14.04 -1.86
N ALA A 382 -20.94 14.14 -1.91
CA ALA A 382 -21.86 13.43 -1.04
C ALA A 382 -23.14 13.19 -1.83
N CYS A 383 -23.55 11.93 -2.00
CA CYS A 383 -24.64 11.53 -2.90
C CYS A 383 -25.31 10.22 -2.44
N PRO A 384 -26.50 9.86 -2.97
CA PRO A 384 -27.03 8.51 -2.83
C PRO A 384 -26.00 7.45 -3.24
N ASP A 385 -25.95 6.32 -2.52
CA ASP A 385 -24.91 5.30 -2.71
C ASP A 385 -24.89 4.75 -4.15
N THR A 386 -26.09 4.56 -4.72
CA THR A 386 -26.34 4.12 -6.10
C THR A 386 -25.76 5.06 -7.17
N LEU A 387 -25.38 6.29 -6.81
CA LEU A 387 -24.80 7.29 -7.70
C LEU A 387 -23.32 7.55 -7.45
N GLY A 388 -22.68 6.83 -6.51
CA GLY A 388 -21.29 7.07 -6.10
C GLY A 388 -20.31 7.03 -7.28
N LEU A 389 -20.25 5.90 -8.00
CA LEU A 389 -19.32 5.73 -9.12
C LEU A 389 -19.56 6.73 -10.26
N ASN A 390 -20.83 6.96 -10.63
CA ASN A 390 -21.19 7.95 -11.65
C ASN A 390 -20.87 9.40 -11.21
N THR A 391 -20.89 9.68 -9.91
CA THR A 391 -20.46 10.97 -9.36
C THR A 391 -18.95 11.14 -9.48
N ILE A 392 -18.16 10.10 -9.18
CA ILE A 392 -16.71 10.09 -9.40
C ILE A 392 -16.38 10.30 -10.89
N GLU A 393 -17.07 9.60 -11.79
CA GLU A 393 -16.87 9.75 -13.24
C GLU A 393 -17.16 11.18 -13.72
N LYS A 394 -18.26 11.79 -13.24
CA LYS A 394 -18.58 13.20 -13.52
C LYS A 394 -17.48 14.15 -13.06
N VAL A 395 -16.85 13.90 -11.90
CA VAL A 395 -15.69 14.68 -11.44
C VAL A 395 -14.50 14.48 -12.38
N VAL A 396 -14.18 13.23 -12.71
CA VAL A 396 -13.05 12.87 -13.60
C VAL A 396 -13.16 13.59 -14.94
N LEU A 397 -14.33 13.56 -15.57
CA LEU A 397 -14.57 14.23 -16.85
C LEU A 397 -14.61 15.76 -16.72
N ALA A 398 -15.23 16.32 -15.66
CA ALA A 398 -15.38 17.78 -15.50
C ALA A 398 -14.11 18.50 -15.03
N GLU A 399 -13.14 17.77 -14.47
CA GLU A 399 -11.86 18.29 -14.00
C GLU A 399 -10.66 17.78 -14.83
N ASN A 400 -10.92 17.15 -15.99
CA ASN A 400 -9.92 16.63 -16.94
C ASN A 400 -8.91 15.64 -16.32
N LEU A 401 -9.36 14.78 -15.42
CA LEU A 401 -8.54 13.70 -14.86
C LEU A 401 -8.46 12.50 -15.81
N PRO A 402 -7.48 11.59 -15.67
CA PRO A 402 -7.35 10.41 -16.53
C PRO A 402 -8.62 9.54 -16.57
N HIS A 403 -9.23 9.46 -17.75
CA HIS A 403 -10.37 8.59 -18.07
C HIS A 403 -9.96 7.57 -19.16
N PRO A 404 -9.08 6.59 -18.84
CA PRO A 404 -8.75 5.55 -19.80
C PRO A 404 -9.95 4.63 -20.03
N THR A 405 -10.16 4.22 -21.28
CA THR A 405 -11.27 3.35 -21.67
C THR A 405 -10.78 2.07 -22.34
N ILE A 406 -11.54 0.98 -22.15
CA ILE A 406 -11.42 -0.27 -22.90
C ILE A 406 -12.75 -0.55 -23.60
N ASP A 407 -12.69 -0.77 -24.91
CA ASP A 407 -13.85 -0.88 -25.81
C ASP A 407 -14.89 0.25 -25.62
N GLY A 408 -14.42 1.49 -25.42
CA GLY A 408 -15.26 2.67 -25.22
C GLY A 408 -15.91 2.78 -23.83
N LYS A 409 -15.63 1.87 -22.89
CA LYS A 409 -16.10 1.94 -21.50
C LYS A 409 -14.96 2.33 -20.56
N TRP A 410 -15.24 3.16 -19.55
CA TRP A 410 -14.25 3.57 -18.55
C TRP A 410 -13.73 2.35 -17.77
N VAL A 411 -12.42 2.21 -17.56
CA VAL A 411 -11.84 1.03 -16.88
C VAL A 411 -12.33 0.80 -15.45
N LYS A 412 -12.96 1.81 -14.81
CA LYS A 412 -13.57 1.67 -13.47
C LYS A 412 -15.07 1.33 -13.49
N ASP A 413 -15.70 1.33 -14.67
CA ASP A 413 -17.06 0.79 -14.85
C ASP A 413 -17.01 -0.75 -14.76
N PRO A 414 -17.78 -1.42 -13.89
CA PRO A 414 -17.89 -2.88 -13.88
C PRO A 414 -18.22 -3.50 -15.25
N ALA A 415 -18.95 -2.79 -16.12
CA ALA A 415 -19.26 -3.25 -17.47
C ALA A 415 -18.05 -3.20 -18.44
N ALA A 416 -16.93 -2.58 -18.03
CA ALA A 416 -15.64 -2.59 -18.72
C ALA A 416 -14.77 -3.80 -18.37
N PHE A 417 -15.16 -4.62 -17.38
CA PHE A 417 -14.44 -5.85 -17.05
C PHE A 417 -14.30 -6.75 -18.28
N ARG A 418 -13.09 -7.26 -18.51
CA ARG A 418 -12.75 -8.27 -19.51
C ARG A 418 -11.85 -9.30 -18.85
N PRO A 419 -12.05 -10.61 -19.10
CA PRO A 419 -11.02 -11.60 -18.82
C PRO A 419 -9.86 -11.42 -19.80
N ASP A 420 -8.69 -11.90 -19.40
CA ASP A 420 -7.50 -12.06 -20.22
C ASP A 420 -6.91 -13.47 -20.05
N ILE A 421 -5.98 -13.83 -20.94
CA ILE A 421 -5.28 -15.12 -20.92
C ILE A 421 -3.86 -14.90 -20.38
N ALA A 422 -3.58 -15.39 -19.18
CA ALA A 422 -2.22 -15.65 -18.73
C ALA A 422 -1.68 -16.88 -19.48
N TRP A 423 -0.85 -16.66 -20.49
CA TRP A 423 -0.45 -17.70 -21.44
C TRP A 423 0.85 -18.42 -21.03
N TRP A 424 0.79 -19.76 -20.98
CA TRP A 424 1.95 -20.66 -20.88
C TRP A 424 1.82 -21.78 -21.91
N GLY A 425 2.40 -21.62 -23.11
CA GLY A 425 2.31 -22.64 -24.16
C GLY A 425 2.99 -22.27 -25.48
N VAL A 426 2.85 -23.14 -26.49
CA VAL A 426 3.38 -22.91 -27.85
C VAL A 426 2.58 -21.83 -28.58
N HIS A 427 3.26 -20.80 -29.08
CA HIS A 427 2.62 -19.58 -29.61
C HIS A 427 1.81 -19.81 -30.90
N ASP A 428 2.00 -20.94 -31.57
CA ASP A 428 1.24 -21.42 -32.73
C ASP A 428 -0.26 -21.51 -32.45
N SER A 429 -0.64 -21.92 -31.23
CA SER A 429 -2.03 -22.21 -30.86
C SER A 429 -2.71 -21.06 -30.10
N LEU A 430 -1.95 -20.12 -29.53
CA LEU A 430 -2.45 -19.01 -28.72
C LEU A 430 -3.62 -18.25 -29.40
N ALA A 431 -3.44 -17.85 -30.67
CA ALA A 431 -4.47 -17.12 -31.40
C ALA A 431 -5.76 -17.94 -31.63
N ALA A 432 -5.63 -19.26 -31.77
CA ALA A 432 -6.78 -20.16 -31.95
C ALA A 432 -7.52 -20.37 -30.61
N TYR A 433 -6.79 -20.56 -29.51
CA TYR A 433 -7.39 -20.65 -28.17
C TYR A 433 -8.08 -19.35 -27.75
N ALA A 434 -7.45 -18.19 -27.96
CA ALA A 434 -8.03 -16.88 -27.67
C ALA A 434 -9.38 -16.68 -28.40
N LYS A 435 -9.43 -17.03 -29.68
CA LYS A 435 -10.67 -17.00 -30.49
C LYS A 435 -11.71 -18.02 -30.03
N ALA A 436 -11.30 -19.24 -29.67
CA ALA A 436 -12.22 -20.28 -29.20
C ALA A 436 -12.85 -19.97 -27.82
N LEU A 437 -12.18 -19.13 -27.01
CA LEU A 437 -12.66 -18.66 -25.71
C LEU A 437 -13.40 -17.30 -25.78
N ASP A 438 -13.41 -16.65 -26.95
CA ASP A 438 -13.84 -15.25 -27.13
C ASP A 438 -13.13 -14.25 -26.18
N ILE A 439 -11.83 -14.45 -25.97
CA ILE A 439 -10.98 -13.58 -25.13
C ILE A 439 -9.98 -12.84 -26.00
N THR A 440 -9.95 -11.52 -25.88
CA THR A 440 -9.05 -10.65 -26.68
C THR A 440 -7.81 -10.18 -25.94
N GLY A 441 -7.81 -10.16 -24.60
CA GLY A 441 -6.64 -9.80 -23.79
C GLY A 441 -5.72 -10.99 -23.56
N ILE A 442 -4.41 -10.81 -23.74
CA ILE A 442 -3.39 -11.84 -23.50
C ILE A 442 -2.21 -11.21 -22.74
N GLN A 443 -1.83 -11.84 -21.63
CA GLN A 443 -0.57 -11.61 -20.93
C GLN A 443 0.32 -12.84 -21.15
N ASP A 444 1.41 -12.70 -21.89
CA ASP A 444 2.36 -13.79 -22.07
C ASP A 444 3.26 -13.94 -20.84
N GLU A 445 3.07 -15.06 -20.13
CA GLU A 445 3.88 -15.45 -18.98
C GLU A 445 4.87 -16.57 -19.32
N GLY A 446 4.59 -17.38 -20.35
CA GLY A 446 5.47 -18.41 -20.88
C GLY A 446 6.71 -17.83 -21.55
N TRP A 447 6.65 -16.59 -22.03
CA TRP A 447 7.84 -15.80 -22.37
C TRP A 447 8.67 -15.42 -21.12
N GLY A 448 8.11 -15.48 -19.92
CA GLY A 448 8.73 -15.06 -18.67
C GLY A 448 8.69 -13.54 -18.45
N GLU A 449 9.36 -13.08 -17.40
CA GLU A 449 9.37 -11.66 -17.02
C GLU A 449 10.10 -10.79 -18.06
N TYR A 450 9.40 -9.76 -18.54
CA TYR A 450 9.94 -8.71 -19.38
C TYR A 450 10.47 -7.55 -18.54
N TYR A 451 11.77 -7.30 -18.69
CA TYR A 451 12.52 -6.25 -18.01
C TYR A 451 12.92 -5.17 -19.03
N PRO A 452 12.29 -3.98 -19.00
CA PRO A 452 12.60 -2.91 -19.93
C PRO A 452 14.06 -2.44 -19.86
N ASN A 453 14.67 -2.25 -21.02
CA ASN A 453 16.04 -1.74 -21.16
C ASN A 453 16.05 -0.64 -22.24
N ARG A 454 16.37 0.61 -21.88
CA ARG A 454 16.29 1.76 -22.80
C ARG A 454 17.19 1.58 -24.03
N ALA A 455 18.41 1.07 -23.85
CA ALA A 455 19.34 0.85 -24.97
C ALA A 455 18.97 -0.35 -25.84
N LYS A 456 18.17 -1.29 -25.31
CA LYS A 456 17.81 -2.53 -26.01
C LYS A 456 16.43 -3.05 -25.58
N PRO A 457 15.34 -2.39 -26.01
CA PRO A 457 14.00 -2.71 -25.54
C PRO A 457 13.64 -4.18 -25.77
N TRP A 458 13.96 -4.70 -26.96
CA TRP A 458 13.79 -6.11 -27.29
C TRP A 458 15.14 -6.82 -27.13
N PRO A 459 15.41 -7.53 -26.02
CA PRO A 459 16.57 -8.41 -25.92
C PRO A 459 16.50 -9.50 -27.00
N LYS A 460 17.61 -10.21 -27.25
CA LYS A 460 17.71 -11.21 -28.35
C LYS A 460 16.73 -12.40 -28.28
N LYS A 461 15.86 -12.46 -27.26
CA LYS A 461 14.86 -13.51 -27.05
C LYS A 461 13.61 -13.21 -27.88
N GLY A 462 13.31 -14.06 -28.87
CA GLY A 462 12.09 -14.00 -29.67
C GLY A 462 10.96 -14.83 -29.10
N ILE A 463 9.86 -14.85 -29.85
CA ILE A 463 8.70 -15.74 -29.69
C ILE A 463 9.00 -17.05 -30.43
N ASN A 464 8.94 -18.18 -29.74
CA ASN A 464 9.27 -19.50 -30.30
C ASN A 464 8.00 -20.25 -30.71
N PHE A 465 8.03 -20.83 -31.92
CA PHE A 465 6.97 -21.65 -32.48
C PHE A 465 7.36 -23.14 -32.52
N SER A 466 6.36 -24.01 -32.57
CA SER A 466 6.50 -25.47 -32.54
C SER A 466 7.37 -26.03 -33.68
N ASN A 467 7.37 -25.34 -34.84
CA ASN A 467 8.18 -25.69 -36.01
C ASN A 467 9.63 -25.15 -35.96
N GLY A 468 10.06 -24.56 -34.84
CA GLY A 468 11.38 -23.96 -34.67
C GLY A 468 11.54 -22.54 -35.24
N THR A 469 10.49 -21.95 -35.81
CA THR A 469 10.50 -20.53 -36.22
C THR A 469 10.62 -19.64 -34.98
N VAL A 470 11.39 -18.56 -35.10
CA VAL A 470 11.51 -17.52 -34.08
C VAL A 470 11.07 -16.19 -34.66
N MET A 471 10.11 -15.53 -34.01
CA MET A 471 9.61 -14.22 -34.41
C MET A 471 10.04 -13.15 -33.40
N THR A 472 10.18 -11.89 -33.83
CA THR A 472 10.37 -10.78 -32.88
C THR A 472 9.04 -10.46 -32.18
N ILE A 473 9.11 -10.06 -30.91
CA ILE A 473 7.92 -9.71 -30.11
C ILE A 473 7.02 -8.68 -30.83
N PRO A 474 7.54 -7.56 -31.42
CA PRO A 474 6.68 -6.60 -32.12
C PRO A 474 6.00 -7.16 -33.37
N ALA A 475 6.65 -8.07 -34.10
CA ALA A 475 6.05 -8.71 -35.27
C ALA A 475 4.93 -9.66 -34.86
N TYR A 476 5.11 -10.41 -33.76
CA TYR A 476 4.08 -11.30 -33.23
C TYR A 476 2.88 -10.53 -32.66
N GLY A 477 3.13 -9.48 -31.86
CA GLY A 477 2.09 -8.58 -31.38
C GLY A 477 1.27 -7.97 -32.53
N LYS A 478 1.93 -7.53 -33.62
CA LYS A 478 1.25 -7.03 -34.82
C LYS A 478 0.41 -8.11 -35.52
N GLN A 479 0.89 -9.36 -35.59
CA GLN A 479 0.14 -10.49 -36.17
C GLN A 479 -1.11 -10.83 -35.33
N LEU A 480 -1.03 -10.70 -34.01
CA LEU A 480 -2.16 -10.90 -33.10
C LEU A 480 -3.16 -9.72 -33.17
N GLN A 481 -2.66 -8.49 -33.26
CA GLN A 481 -3.49 -7.27 -33.44
C GLN A 481 -4.32 -7.35 -34.74
N GLN A 482 -3.73 -7.83 -35.84
CA GLN A 482 -4.45 -8.08 -37.11
C GLN A 482 -5.59 -9.11 -36.97
N GLN A 483 -5.61 -9.90 -35.90
CA GLN A 483 -6.65 -10.87 -35.58
C GLN A 483 -7.61 -10.40 -34.48
N GLY A 484 -7.53 -9.13 -34.06
CA GLY A 484 -8.34 -8.56 -32.99
C GLY A 484 -7.85 -8.85 -31.57
N LEU A 485 -6.63 -9.39 -31.42
CA LEU A 485 -6.07 -9.81 -30.13
C LEU A 485 -5.05 -8.79 -29.61
N ARG A 486 -5.11 -8.50 -28.30
CA ARG A 486 -4.25 -7.56 -27.58
C ARG A 486 -3.21 -8.36 -26.80
N TYR A 487 -1.99 -8.39 -27.34
CA TYR A 487 -0.87 -9.16 -26.79
C TYR A 487 0.06 -8.29 -25.97
N GLY A 488 0.14 -8.56 -24.66
CA GLY A 488 1.08 -7.98 -23.71
C GLY A 488 2.04 -9.03 -23.15
N LEU A 489 3.08 -8.55 -22.46
CA LEU A 489 4.05 -9.40 -21.75
C LEU A 489 3.90 -9.22 -20.23
N HIS A 490 4.16 -10.27 -19.45
CA HIS A 490 4.35 -10.15 -18.01
C HIS A 490 5.55 -9.22 -17.72
N THR A 491 5.30 -7.97 -17.29
CA THR A 491 6.31 -6.90 -17.31
C THR A 491 6.66 -6.38 -15.93
N LEU A 492 7.95 -6.39 -15.58
CA LEU A 492 8.49 -5.83 -14.34
C LEU A 492 9.29 -4.56 -14.63
N CYS A 493 8.58 -3.42 -14.70
CA CYS A 493 9.12 -2.17 -15.23
C CYS A 493 10.11 -1.41 -14.33
N GLU A 494 10.17 -1.72 -13.03
CA GLU A 494 11.03 -1.03 -12.05
C GLU A 494 12.34 -1.78 -11.74
N PHE A 495 12.55 -2.94 -12.37
CA PHE A 495 13.58 -3.90 -12.02
C PHE A 495 14.77 -3.79 -13.02
N LEU A 496 15.73 -2.90 -12.74
CA LEU A 496 16.90 -2.67 -13.60
C LEU A 496 17.94 -3.82 -13.55
N GLN A 497 17.66 -4.89 -14.28
CA GLN A 497 18.39 -6.17 -14.23
C GLN A 497 19.93 -6.07 -14.13
N PRO A 498 20.54 -6.68 -13.09
CA PRO A 498 21.99 -6.77 -12.90
C PRO A 498 22.76 -7.17 -14.16
N GLY A 499 23.86 -6.46 -14.43
CA GLY A 499 24.82 -6.82 -15.48
C GLY A 499 24.30 -6.81 -16.93
N SER A 500 23.05 -6.39 -17.16
CA SER A 500 22.45 -6.33 -18.51
C SER A 500 21.66 -5.04 -18.80
N ASN A 501 21.13 -4.35 -17.78
CA ASN A 501 20.38 -3.12 -17.98
C ASN A 501 21.30 -1.90 -18.17
N SER A 502 21.06 -1.11 -19.23
CA SER A 502 21.89 0.04 -19.63
C SER A 502 21.94 1.19 -18.62
N ASP A 503 21.02 1.24 -17.65
CA ASP A 503 20.99 2.27 -16.62
C ASP A 503 21.83 1.90 -15.38
N VAL A 504 22.36 0.67 -15.30
CA VAL A 504 23.24 0.20 -14.20
C VAL A 504 24.58 -0.36 -14.67
N THR A 505 24.74 -0.70 -15.95
CA THR A 505 25.96 -1.31 -16.49
C THR A 505 26.31 -0.84 -17.92
N PRO A 506 27.60 -0.71 -18.29
CA PRO A 506 28.79 -0.69 -17.43
C PRO A 506 29.01 0.69 -16.78
N VAL A 507 28.08 1.63 -16.95
CA VAL A 507 28.12 2.98 -16.36
C VAL A 507 26.75 3.23 -15.70
N PRO A 508 26.69 3.50 -14.38
CA PRO A 508 25.42 3.76 -13.72
C PRO A 508 24.88 5.13 -14.11
N SER A 509 23.55 5.18 -14.31
CA SER A 509 22.80 6.42 -14.44
C SER A 509 22.93 7.26 -13.16
N ASP A 510 22.88 8.58 -13.32
CA ASP A 510 22.80 9.49 -12.16
C ASP A 510 21.37 9.61 -11.62
N SER A 511 20.38 9.08 -12.34
CA SER A 511 18.98 9.04 -11.94
C SER A 511 18.61 7.70 -11.26
N LEU A 512 19.47 7.18 -10.38
CA LEU A 512 19.20 5.97 -9.58
C LEU A 512 18.90 6.34 -8.12
N SER A 513 17.95 5.64 -7.51
CA SER A 513 17.36 5.99 -6.21
C SER A 513 18.39 5.98 -5.08
N VAL A 514 18.60 7.14 -4.46
CA VAL A 514 19.52 7.32 -3.33
C VAL A 514 18.81 6.99 -2.02
N MET A 515 19.49 6.24 -1.16
CA MET A 515 19.05 5.93 0.20
C MET A 515 19.76 6.81 1.24
N GLN A 516 21.06 7.09 1.04
CA GLN A 516 21.86 7.89 1.97
C GLN A 516 23.14 8.41 1.29
N ARG A 517 23.75 9.48 1.83
CA ARG A 517 25.07 9.98 1.39
C ARG A 517 26.08 10.04 2.54
N THR A 518 27.36 9.82 2.21
CA THR A 518 28.52 10.04 3.09
C THR A 518 29.70 10.56 2.26
N VAL A 519 30.86 10.81 2.87
CA VAL A 519 32.06 11.25 2.15
C VAL A 519 33.29 10.43 2.53
N LEU A 520 34.19 10.24 1.57
CA LEU A 520 35.52 9.68 1.80
C LEU A 520 36.32 10.52 2.78
N THR A 521 37.04 9.87 3.70
CA THR A 521 37.97 10.52 4.64
C THR A 521 39.44 10.34 4.26
N LYS A 522 39.73 9.52 3.24
CA LYS A 522 41.04 9.34 2.62
C LYS A 522 40.87 9.19 1.12
N ASP A 523 41.96 9.39 0.38
CA ASP A 523 42.03 9.00 -1.03
C ASP A 523 41.80 7.48 -1.18
N LEU A 524 41.22 7.09 -2.31
CA LEU A 524 40.93 5.71 -2.69
C LEU A 524 41.54 5.45 -4.08
N ALA A 525 42.55 4.59 -4.17
CA ALA A 525 43.16 4.17 -5.43
C ALA A 525 42.44 2.95 -6.05
N VAL A 526 42.65 2.68 -7.34
CA VAL A 526 42.00 1.58 -8.09
C VAL A 526 42.12 0.19 -7.42
N GLY A 527 43.25 -0.08 -6.76
CA GLY A 527 43.54 -1.35 -6.09
C GLY A 527 42.97 -1.47 -4.67
N ASP A 528 42.51 -0.38 -4.07
CA ASP A 528 42.17 -0.34 -2.65
C ASP A 528 40.88 -1.11 -2.34
N SER A 529 40.95 -1.90 -1.27
CA SER A 529 39.85 -2.69 -0.70
C SER A 529 39.29 -2.11 0.61
N ILE A 530 39.83 -0.99 1.09
CA ILE A 530 39.41 -0.33 2.34
C ILE A 530 38.90 1.08 2.00
N ILE A 531 37.60 1.29 2.15
CA ILE A 531 36.94 2.57 1.92
C ILE A 531 36.63 3.20 3.28
N THR A 532 37.33 4.28 3.64
CA THR A 532 37.13 4.99 4.92
C THR A 532 36.18 6.18 4.78
N VAL A 533 35.11 6.23 5.59
CA VAL A 533 34.04 7.24 5.48
C VAL A 533 33.83 8.08 6.76
N LYS A 534 33.16 9.23 6.61
CA LYS A 534 32.93 10.20 7.69
C LYS A 534 31.83 9.77 8.66
N ASP A 535 30.75 9.24 8.11
CA ASP A 535 29.48 8.90 8.76
C ASP A 535 29.02 7.47 8.38
N THR A 536 28.29 6.82 9.28
CA THR A 536 27.74 5.46 9.17
C THR A 536 26.22 5.40 9.19
N ALA A 537 25.52 6.53 9.39
CA ALA A 537 24.06 6.58 9.56
C ALA A 537 23.32 5.79 8.47
N TYR A 538 22.62 4.72 8.86
CA TYR A 538 21.82 3.82 8.00
C TYR A 538 22.60 2.99 6.96
N PHE A 539 23.93 3.13 6.87
CA PHE A 539 24.75 2.25 6.03
C PHE A 539 24.81 0.81 6.56
N ASN A 540 24.45 0.59 7.84
CA ASN A 540 24.28 -0.72 8.45
C ASN A 540 22.92 -1.39 8.14
N GLU A 541 21.93 -0.66 7.62
CA GLU A 541 20.66 -1.26 7.19
C GLU A 541 20.87 -2.02 5.87
N TYR A 542 20.24 -3.18 5.71
CA TYR A 542 20.15 -3.84 4.40
C TYR A 542 19.25 -3.03 3.47
N GLY A 543 19.57 -2.99 2.18
CA GLY A 543 18.78 -2.26 1.20
C GLY A 543 17.50 -3.01 0.82
N GLY A 544 16.39 -2.27 0.71
CA GLY A 544 15.13 -2.79 0.16
C GLY A 544 14.25 -3.55 1.16
N TRP A 545 13.46 -4.47 0.61
CA TRP A 545 12.47 -5.27 1.33
C TRP A 545 13.08 -6.44 2.11
N GLU A 546 12.32 -7.05 3.01
CA GLU A 546 12.78 -8.22 3.75
C GLU A 546 13.07 -9.42 2.83
N GLY A 547 14.13 -10.17 3.15
CA GLY A 547 14.68 -11.24 2.32
C GLY A 547 15.84 -10.83 1.41
N ASN A 548 16.03 -9.52 1.16
CA ASN A 548 17.17 -9.02 0.40
C ASN A 548 18.27 -8.45 1.30
N HIS A 549 19.52 -8.88 1.08
CA HIS A 549 20.71 -8.38 1.78
C HIS A 549 21.64 -7.55 0.88
N THR A 550 21.26 -7.29 -0.38
CA THR A 550 22.07 -6.51 -1.32
C THR A 550 22.18 -5.06 -0.86
N ASN A 551 23.41 -4.55 -0.84
CA ASN A 551 23.75 -3.22 -0.38
C ASN A 551 24.74 -2.62 -1.38
N VAL A 552 24.35 -1.56 -2.08
CA VAL A 552 25.11 -0.99 -3.21
C VAL A 552 25.42 0.48 -2.95
N LEU A 553 26.67 0.83 -3.22
CA LEU A 553 27.18 2.20 -3.22
C LEU A 553 27.50 2.64 -4.64
N LYS A 554 27.42 3.93 -4.91
CA LYS A 554 28.01 4.61 -6.06
C LYS A 554 29.06 5.61 -5.62
N ILE A 555 30.16 5.66 -6.35
CA ILE A 555 31.16 6.72 -6.28
C ILE A 555 31.61 7.08 -7.70
N GLY A 556 31.38 8.33 -8.12
CA GLY A 556 31.57 8.74 -9.52
C GLY A 556 30.72 7.88 -10.48
N LYS A 557 31.38 7.02 -11.27
CA LYS A 557 30.74 6.04 -12.17
C LYS A 557 31.04 4.58 -11.83
N GLU A 558 31.52 4.32 -10.61
CA GLU A 558 31.74 2.98 -10.07
C GLU A 558 30.58 2.60 -9.15
N LEU A 559 30.09 1.35 -9.27
CA LEU A 559 29.23 0.71 -8.28
C LEU A 559 30.04 -0.24 -7.40
N ILE A 560 29.68 -0.33 -6.11
CA ILE A 560 30.39 -1.14 -5.11
C ILE A 560 29.36 -1.86 -4.23
N GLU A 561 29.38 -3.19 -4.23
CA GLU A 561 28.58 -4.03 -3.32
C GLU A 561 29.30 -4.15 -1.97
N TYR A 562 28.56 -4.23 -0.85
CA TYR A 562 29.13 -4.34 0.51
C TYR A 562 28.16 -5.00 1.51
N ASP A 563 28.68 -5.64 2.56
CA ASP A 563 27.86 -6.40 3.54
C ASP A 563 27.53 -5.64 4.84
N GLY A 564 28.20 -4.52 5.11
CA GLY A 564 27.99 -3.74 6.33
C GLY A 564 29.06 -2.68 6.58
N ILE A 565 29.10 -2.09 7.78
CA ILE A 565 30.02 -1.02 8.13
C ILE A 565 30.53 -1.16 9.57
N THR A 566 31.77 -0.74 9.85
CA THR A 566 32.34 -0.79 11.21
C THR A 566 31.68 0.24 12.14
N THR A 567 31.55 -0.12 13.42
CA THR A 567 30.92 0.72 14.47
C THR A 567 31.90 1.64 15.20
N LYS A 568 33.20 1.53 14.93
CA LYS A 568 34.28 2.33 15.55
C LYS A 568 35.11 3.01 14.47
N ARG A 569 35.65 4.20 14.77
CA ARG A 569 36.52 4.94 13.84
C ARG A 569 37.88 4.24 13.68
N PRO A 570 38.51 4.28 12.49
CA PRO A 570 37.96 4.80 11.23
C PRO A 570 36.82 3.92 10.70
N TYR A 571 35.74 4.55 10.24
CA TYR A 571 34.59 3.81 9.73
C TYR A 571 34.89 3.28 8.33
N THR A 572 34.64 1.99 8.10
CA THR A 572 34.92 1.31 6.83
C THR A 572 33.82 0.34 6.46
N PHE A 573 33.49 0.30 5.18
CA PHE A 573 32.61 -0.75 4.64
C PHE A 573 33.26 -2.14 4.71
N LEU A 574 32.44 -3.17 4.92
CA LEU A 574 32.85 -4.56 5.12
C LEU A 574 32.59 -5.38 3.86
N LYS A 575 33.51 -6.31 3.56
CA LYS A 575 33.48 -7.25 2.42
C LYS A 575 33.14 -6.58 1.08
N ILE A 576 33.75 -5.43 0.79
CA ILE A 576 33.42 -4.68 -0.42
C ILE A 576 33.79 -5.42 -1.71
N LYS A 577 33.00 -5.20 -2.75
CA LYS A 577 33.24 -5.69 -4.12
C LYS A 577 33.11 -4.53 -5.10
N ARG A 578 34.27 -3.97 -5.42
CA ARG A 578 34.47 -2.84 -6.33
C ARG A 578 34.31 -3.22 -7.80
N GLY A 579 33.79 -2.32 -8.61
CA GLY A 579 33.44 -2.59 -10.02
C GLY A 579 32.21 -3.49 -10.18
N TYR A 580 31.23 -3.33 -9.28
CA TYR A 580 29.98 -4.08 -9.30
C TYR A 580 29.20 -3.80 -10.60
N HIS A 581 28.39 -4.77 -11.04
CA HIS A 581 27.72 -4.76 -12.35
C HIS A 581 28.65 -4.34 -13.53
N HIS A 582 29.90 -4.81 -13.54
CA HIS A 582 30.89 -4.52 -14.59
C HIS A 582 31.25 -3.03 -14.75
N THR A 583 31.04 -2.24 -13.69
CA THR A 583 31.50 -0.84 -13.68
C THR A 583 33.02 -0.75 -13.53
N SER A 584 33.62 0.31 -14.11
CA SER A 584 35.06 0.52 -14.03
C SER A 584 35.50 1.00 -12.65
N LYS A 585 36.54 0.38 -12.09
CA LYS A 585 37.14 0.81 -10.82
C LYS A 585 37.88 2.14 -11.00
N GLY A 586 37.51 3.16 -10.23
CA GLY A 586 38.14 4.49 -10.28
C GLY A 586 39.19 4.74 -9.20
N SER A 587 39.78 5.94 -9.25
CA SER A 587 40.51 6.54 -8.14
C SER A 587 39.80 7.84 -7.72
N TYR A 588 39.69 8.09 -6.42
CA TYR A 588 38.89 9.18 -5.86
C TYR A 588 39.64 9.86 -4.71
N LYS A 589 39.36 11.16 -4.51
CA LYS A 589 40.01 11.95 -3.46
C LYS A 589 39.21 11.94 -2.17
N ALA A 590 39.90 12.14 -1.05
CA ALA A 590 39.25 12.48 0.22
C ALA A 590 38.26 13.64 0.00
N GLY A 591 37.08 13.57 0.62
CA GLY A 591 35.96 14.50 0.39
C GLY A 591 35.01 14.12 -0.76
N THR A 592 35.34 13.13 -1.60
CA THR A 592 34.40 12.63 -2.63
C THR A 592 33.16 12.02 -1.97
N THR A 593 31.97 12.40 -2.44
CA THR A 593 30.69 11.83 -1.99
C THR A 593 30.54 10.38 -2.41
N ILE A 594 30.01 9.56 -1.49
CA ILE A 594 29.54 8.20 -1.73
C ILE A 594 28.03 8.19 -1.49
N GLU A 595 27.29 7.65 -2.43
CA GLU A 595 25.83 7.49 -2.35
C GLU A 595 25.51 6.01 -2.11
N LYS A 596 24.75 5.67 -1.07
CA LYS A 596 24.09 4.37 -0.96
C LYS A 596 22.83 4.41 -1.80
N TYR A 597 22.58 3.37 -2.59
CA TYR A 597 21.39 3.23 -3.40
C TYR A 597 20.33 2.36 -2.73
N ASN A 598 19.08 2.56 -3.13
CA ASN A 598 17.91 1.83 -2.64
C ASN A 598 17.56 0.68 -3.61
N PRO A 599 17.92 -0.58 -3.32
CA PRO A 599 17.47 -1.71 -4.12
C PRO A 599 16.03 -2.11 -3.74
N ILE A 600 15.33 -2.79 -4.64
CA ILE A 600 13.98 -3.32 -4.44
C ILE A 600 14.02 -4.75 -3.85
N VAL A 601 12.84 -5.38 -3.70
CA VAL A 601 12.61 -6.75 -3.18
C VAL A 601 13.63 -7.79 -3.66
N THR A 602 14.09 -7.71 -4.92
CA THR A 602 14.92 -8.72 -5.57
C THR A 602 16.42 -8.39 -5.63
N GLY A 603 16.89 -7.40 -4.87
CA GLY A 603 18.30 -6.97 -4.91
C GLY A 603 18.65 -6.04 -6.07
N VAL A 604 17.65 -5.62 -6.86
CA VAL A 604 17.82 -4.86 -8.10
C VAL A 604 17.70 -3.36 -7.84
N LEU A 605 18.48 -2.53 -8.53
CA LEU A 605 18.39 -1.08 -8.44
C LEU A 605 17.15 -0.55 -9.20
N HIS A 606 16.63 0.60 -8.78
CA HIS A 606 15.53 1.29 -9.48
C HIS A 606 15.86 2.78 -9.72
N PRO A 607 15.26 3.41 -10.75
CA PRO A 607 15.54 4.80 -11.09
C PRO A 607 14.68 5.79 -10.29
N ILE A 608 15.15 7.02 -10.18
CA ILE A 608 14.39 8.18 -9.68
C ILE A 608 13.42 8.61 -10.79
N TRP A 609 12.24 8.00 -10.83
CA TRP A 609 11.18 8.45 -11.73
C TRP A 609 10.62 9.80 -11.26
N HIS A 610 11.01 10.87 -11.94
CA HIS A 610 10.18 12.07 -12.01
C HIS A 610 8.89 11.70 -12.77
N CYS A 611 7.91 11.21 -12.03
CA CYS A 611 6.75 10.49 -12.56
C CYS A 611 5.87 11.40 -13.44
N ARG A 612 5.95 11.22 -14.77
CA ARG A 612 5.01 11.83 -15.74
C ARG A 612 4.61 11.00 -16.95
N THR A 613 5.33 9.95 -17.35
CA THR A 613 5.04 9.30 -18.65
C THR A 613 5.23 7.78 -18.73
N CYS A 614 6.16 7.17 -17.98
CA CYS A 614 6.60 5.80 -18.32
C CYS A 614 5.63 4.67 -17.93
N MET A 615 4.85 4.77 -16.85
CA MET A 615 3.90 3.70 -16.48
C MET A 615 2.70 3.60 -17.44
N LEU A 616 2.18 4.72 -17.96
CA LEU A 616 1.04 4.69 -18.89
C LEU A 616 1.43 4.19 -20.29
N ILE A 617 2.65 4.45 -20.76
CA ILE A 617 3.06 4.07 -22.12
C ILE A 617 3.01 2.55 -22.33
N THR A 618 3.26 1.75 -21.29
CA THR A 618 3.22 0.28 -21.37
C THR A 618 1.81 -0.32 -21.50
N MET A 619 0.74 0.46 -21.22
CA MET A 619 -0.65 -0.01 -21.33
C MET A 619 -1.49 0.73 -22.39
N VAL A 620 -1.06 1.89 -22.88
CA VAL A 620 -1.93 2.80 -23.66
C VAL A 620 -1.54 2.95 -25.14
N ASN A 621 -0.37 2.45 -25.57
CA ASN A 621 0.01 2.43 -26.98
C ASN A 621 0.20 0.99 -27.50
N GLY A 622 -0.93 0.36 -27.85
CA GLY A 622 -1.01 -0.85 -28.67
C GLY A 622 -2.00 -0.64 -29.81
#